data_AF-A0A929YB88-F1
#
_entry.id   AF-A0A929YB88-F1
#
_cell.length_a   1.000
_cell.length_b   1.000
_cell.length_c   1.000
_cell.angle_alpha   90.00
_cell.angle_beta   90.00
_cell.angle_gamma   90.00
#
_symmetry.space_group_name_H-M   'P 1'
#
loop_
_entity.id
_entity.type
_entity.pdbx_description
1 polymer ?
#
loop_
_entity_poly.entity_id
_entity_poly.type
_entity_poly.pdbx_seq_one_letter_code
_entity_poly.pdbx_strand_id
1 'polypeptide(L)'
;MAYDYEWFKGQIFNITSINLNAYKEKQMKRRIDTLIGKYKVTGYDKFVDLLKKDKEVFDAFVNYLTINVSEFFRNKDQWELMDKQMIPTLIQRFGNRLDVWSAACSTGDEPYTLAMLLSRHVPLSQIHVLATDIDTLAIEKAKNGLYGAKDIAGVPADLKSKY
;
A
#
# COMPACT_ATOMS: atom_id res chain seq x y z
N MET A 1 -35.00 -0.51 -12.05
CA MET A 1 -34.07 -0.52 -10.89
C MET A 1 -32.70 -0.23 -11.43
N ALA A 2 -32.14 0.94 -11.12
CA ALA A 2 -30.83 1.32 -11.66
C ALA A 2 -29.76 0.58 -10.86
N TYR A 3 -28.98 -0.28 -11.52
CA TYR A 3 -27.75 -0.84 -10.96
C TYR A 3 -26.72 0.28 -10.85
N ASP A 4 -26.90 1.13 -9.83
CA ASP A 4 -26.11 2.31 -9.58
C ASP A 4 -24.84 1.98 -8.79
N TYR A 5 -24.05 3.01 -8.48
CA TYR A 5 -22.77 2.83 -7.79
C TYR A 5 -22.96 2.35 -6.35
N GLU A 6 -24.07 2.69 -5.68
CA GLU A 6 -24.38 2.20 -4.33
C GLU A 6 -24.63 0.69 -4.35
N TRP A 7 -25.45 0.22 -5.29
CA TRP A 7 -25.67 -1.21 -5.50
C TRP A 7 -24.34 -1.94 -5.79
N PHE A 8 -23.50 -1.35 -6.65
CA PHE A 8 -22.19 -1.91 -6.97
C PHE A 8 -21.29 -2.05 -5.75
N LYS A 9 -21.22 -1.03 -4.88
CA LYS A 9 -20.44 -1.10 -3.62
C LYS A 9 -20.88 -2.27 -2.75
N GLY A 10 -22.19 -2.49 -2.61
CA GLY A 10 -22.74 -3.62 -1.86
C GLY A 10 -22.32 -4.97 -2.46
N GLN A 11 -22.37 -5.11 -3.79
CA GLN A 11 -21.94 -6.34 -4.46
C GLN A 11 -20.45 -6.61 -4.27
N ILE A 12 -19.60 -5.61 -4.47
CA ILE A 12 -18.14 -5.75 -4.29
C ILE A 12 -17.80 -6.14 -2.86
N PHE A 13 -18.43 -5.53 -1.86
CA PHE A 13 -18.23 -5.91 -0.47
C PHE A 13 -18.59 -7.38 -0.22
N ASN A 14 -19.67 -7.88 -0.80
CA ASN A 14 -20.07 -9.28 -0.62
C ASN A 14 -19.09 -10.28 -1.26
N ILE A 15 -18.46 -9.93 -2.38
CA ILE A 15 -17.55 -10.86 -3.10
C ILE A 15 -16.07 -10.71 -2.72
N THR A 16 -15.65 -9.55 -2.17
CA THR A 16 -14.24 -9.28 -1.81
C THR A 16 -14.02 -8.98 -0.33
N SER A 17 -15.09 -8.69 0.44
CA SER A 17 -15.01 -8.08 1.78
C SER A 17 -14.32 -6.70 1.83
N ILE A 18 -14.00 -6.09 0.68
CA ILE A 18 -13.42 -4.75 0.59
C ILE A 18 -14.54 -3.72 0.65
N ASN A 19 -14.52 -2.85 1.67
CA ASN A 19 -15.50 -1.80 1.82
C ASN A 19 -15.12 -0.57 1.00
N LEU A 20 -15.75 -0.40 -0.17
CA LEU A 20 -15.50 0.76 -1.04
C LEU A 20 -15.89 2.12 -0.41
N ASN A 21 -16.70 2.14 0.65
CA ASN A 21 -17.00 3.37 1.40
C ASN A 21 -15.81 3.88 2.21
N ALA A 22 -14.79 3.04 2.48
CA ALA A 22 -13.56 3.46 3.13
C ALA A 22 -12.64 4.29 2.22
N TYR A 23 -12.98 4.40 0.92
CA TYR A 23 -12.23 5.14 -0.08
C TYR A 23 -12.96 6.43 -0.47
N LYS A 24 -12.19 7.42 -0.94
CA LYS A 24 -12.75 8.66 -1.49
C LYS A 24 -13.58 8.36 -2.75
N GLU A 25 -14.90 8.43 -2.61
CA GLU A 25 -15.88 7.98 -3.61
C GLU A 25 -15.59 8.45 -5.04
N LYS A 26 -15.44 9.77 -5.24
CA LYS A 26 -15.22 10.36 -6.57
C LYS A 26 -13.99 9.79 -7.27
N GLN A 27 -12.91 9.53 -6.52
CA GLN A 27 -11.66 9.03 -7.06
C GLN A 27 -11.76 7.53 -7.38
N MET A 28 -12.36 6.77 -6.45
CA MET A 28 -12.55 5.33 -6.62
C MET A 28 -13.52 5.01 -7.75
N LYS A 29 -14.66 5.71 -7.81
CA LYS A 29 -15.64 5.57 -8.90
C LYS A 29 -15.00 5.79 -10.26
N ARG A 30 -14.23 6.88 -10.44
CA ARG A 30 -13.53 7.16 -11.71
C ARG A 30 -12.56 6.03 -12.09
N ARG A 31 -11.81 5.50 -11.12
CA ARG A 31 -10.88 4.38 -11.33
C ARG A 31 -11.62 3.11 -11.77
N ILE A 32 -12.74 2.78 -11.13
CA ILE A 32 -13.57 1.62 -11.47
C ILE A 32 -14.20 1.79 -12.85
N ASP A 33 -14.77 2.96 -13.15
CA ASP A 33 -15.39 3.23 -14.46
C ASP A 33 -14.38 3.08 -15.60
N THR A 34 -13.13 3.52 -15.38
CA THR A 34 -12.02 3.34 -16.33
C THR A 34 -11.69 1.85 -16.54
N LEU A 35 -11.67 1.07 -15.46
CA LEU A 35 -11.39 -0.36 -15.53
C LEU A 35 -12.51 -1.13 -16.24
N ILE A 36 -13.77 -0.82 -15.95
CA ILE A 36 -14.94 -1.40 -16.62
C ILE A 36 -14.86 -1.16 -18.14
N GLY A 37 -14.49 0.08 -18.54
CA GLY A 37 -14.27 0.43 -19.94
C GLY A 37 -13.19 -0.42 -20.62
N LYS A 38 -12.12 -0.80 -19.91
CA LYS A 38 -11.05 -1.67 -20.43
C LYS A 38 -11.56 -3.06 -20.81
N TYR A 39 -12.51 -3.60 -20.04
CA TYR A 39 -13.15 -4.88 -20.31
C TYR A 39 -14.30 -4.79 -21.32
N LYS A 40 -14.56 -3.58 -21.88
CA LYS A 40 -15.65 -3.31 -22.84
C LYS A 40 -17.03 -3.73 -22.31
N VAL A 41 -17.21 -3.68 -20.99
CA VAL A 41 -18.48 -3.99 -20.32
C VAL A 41 -19.24 -2.69 -20.07
N THR A 42 -20.56 -2.70 -20.30
CA THR A 42 -21.43 -1.55 -20.02
C THR A 42 -22.42 -1.92 -18.93
N GLY A 43 -22.33 -1.23 -17.80
CA GLY A 43 -23.18 -1.45 -16.63
C GLY A 43 -22.45 -2.17 -15.49
N TYR A 44 -22.72 -1.73 -14.25
CA TYR A 44 -22.13 -2.31 -13.06
C TYR A 44 -22.59 -3.76 -12.82
N ASP A 45 -23.83 -4.09 -13.18
CA ASP A 45 -24.39 -5.45 -13.13
C ASP A 45 -23.59 -6.44 -13.96
N LYS A 46 -23.37 -6.12 -15.24
CA LYS A 46 -22.62 -7.00 -16.15
C LYS A 46 -21.17 -7.15 -15.72
N PHE A 47 -20.59 -6.10 -15.12
CA PHE A 47 -19.23 -6.18 -14.61
C PHE A 47 -19.14 -7.08 -13.38
N VAL A 48 -20.10 -6.98 -12.44
CA VAL A 48 -20.20 -7.92 -11.30
C VAL A 48 -20.37 -9.35 -11.77
N ASP A 49 -21.19 -9.59 -12.80
CA ASP A 49 -21.35 -10.93 -13.37
C ASP A 49 -20.05 -11.47 -14.00
N LEU A 50 -19.27 -10.60 -14.66
CA LEU A 50 -17.96 -10.95 -15.18
C LEU A 50 -16.99 -11.33 -14.05
N LEU A 51 -16.93 -10.52 -12.99
CA LEU A 51 -16.11 -10.79 -11.80
C LEU A 51 -16.44 -12.13 -11.13
N LYS A 52 -17.71 -12.56 -11.16
CA LYS A 52 -18.13 -13.85 -10.59
C LYS A 52 -17.77 -15.06 -11.47
N LYS A 53 -17.63 -14.85 -12.79
CA LYS A 53 -17.42 -15.93 -13.77
C LYS A 53 -15.96 -16.15 -14.12
N ASP A 54 -15.18 -15.07 -14.13
CA ASP A 54 -13.79 -15.08 -14.58
C ASP A 54 -12.85 -14.74 -13.42
N LYS A 55 -12.11 -15.75 -12.98
CA LYS A 55 -11.16 -15.63 -11.87
C LYS A 55 -10.00 -14.70 -12.20
N GLU A 56 -9.50 -14.69 -13.43
CA GLU A 56 -8.39 -13.80 -13.80
C GLU A 56 -8.83 -12.35 -13.78
N VAL A 57 -10.05 -12.07 -14.24
CA VAL A 57 -10.63 -10.72 -14.17
C VAL A 57 -10.89 -10.31 -12.72
N PHE A 58 -11.38 -11.23 -11.89
CA PHE A 58 -11.57 -11.00 -10.46
C PHE A 58 -10.25 -10.65 -9.76
N ASP A 59 -9.21 -11.48 -9.93
CA ASP A 59 -7.90 -11.25 -9.31
C ASP A 59 -7.28 -9.94 -9.81
N ALA A 60 -7.41 -9.62 -11.10
CA ALA A 60 -6.97 -8.34 -11.66
C ALA A 60 -7.75 -7.14 -11.10
N PHE A 61 -9.05 -7.29 -10.84
CA PHE A 61 -9.88 -6.25 -10.24
C PHE A 61 -9.52 -6.01 -8.77
N VAL A 62 -9.37 -7.08 -7.98
CA VAL A 62 -8.94 -7.00 -6.58
C VAL A 62 -7.58 -6.31 -6.52
N ASN A 63 -6.61 -6.78 -7.31
CA ASN A 63 -5.31 -6.14 -7.44
C ASN A 63 -5.46 -4.67 -7.84
N TYR A 64 -6.28 -4.33 -8.83
CA TYR A 64 -6.45 -2.93 -9.22
C TYR A 64 -7.02 -2.04 -8.11
N LEU A 65 -7.94 -2.55 -7.30
CA LEU A 65 -8.44 -1.85 -6.11
C LEU A 65 -7.35 -1.68 -5.04
N THR A 66 -6.51 -2.70 -4.87
CA THR A 66 -5.42 -2.73 -3.87
C THR A 66 -4.10 -2.17 -4.37
N ILE A 67 -3.94 -1.83 -5.66
CA ILE A 67 -2.68 -1.30 -6.22
C ILE A 67 -2.34 -0.01 -5.46
N ASN A 68 -1.40 -0.20 -4.55
CA ASN A 68 -0.68 0.79 -3.80
C ASN A 68 0.62 1.01 -4.56
N VAL A 69 0.69 2.09 -5.35
CA VAL A 69 2.01 2.58 -5.78
C VAL A 69 2.70 3.05 -4.51
N SER A 70 3.61 2.20 -4.03
CA SER A 70 4.51 2.49 -2.93
C SER A 70 5.86 2.82 -3.54
N GLU A 71 6.52 3.82 -2.97
CA GLU A 71 7.87 4.22 -3.37
C GLU A 71 8.66 4.50 -2.10
N PHE A 72 9.95 4.23 -2.15
CA PHE A 72 10.85 4.56 -1.06
C PHE A 72 10.83 6.06 -0.79
N PHE A 73 10.75 6.44 0.49
CA PHE A 73 10.72 7.85 0.92
C PHE A 73 9.59 8.68 0.29
N ARG A 74 8.41 8.07 0.05
CA ARG A 74 7.21 8.79 -0.41
C ARG A 74 6.90 9.99 0.50
N ASN A 75 6.64 11.16 -0.09
CA ASN A 75 6.45 12.42 0.65
C ASN A 75 7.65 12.77 1.55
N LYS A 76 8.82 13.01 0.95
CA LYS A 76 10.11 13.23 1.65
C LYS A 76 10.05 14.16 2.87
N ASP A 77 9.27 15.24 2.82
CA ASP A 77 9.12 16.18 3.94
C ASP A 77 8.62 15.51 5.22
N GLN A 78 7.75 14.49 5.12
CA GLN A 78 7.26 13.73 6.26
C GLN A 78 8.35 12.84 6.86
N TRP A 79 9.21 12.25 6.02
CA TRP A 79 10.36 11.48 6.48
C TRP A 79 11.43 12.36 7.12
N GLU A 80 11.64 13.57 6.60
CA GLU A 80 12.54 14.53 7.27
C GLU A 80 12.03 14.96 8.64
N LEU A 81 10.73 15.22 8.77
CA LEU A 81 10.11 15.50 10.07
C LEU A 81 10.26 14.29 11.01
N MET A 82 10.04 13.08 10.49
CA MET A 82 10.20 11.84 11.24
C MET A 82 11.64 11.67 11.76
N ASP A 83 12.62 11.89 10.89
CA ASP A 83 14.06 11.75 11.19
C ASP A 83 14.55 12.79 12.19
N LYS A 84 14.23 14.07 11.94
CA LYS A 84 14.81 15.19 12.68
C LYS A 84 14.09 15.47 14.00
N GLN A 85 12.82 15.11 14.12
CA GLN A 85 12.00 15.50 15.29
C GLN A 85 11.37 14.28 15.96
N MET A 86 10.63 13.45 15.21
CA MET A 86 9.80 12.41 15.85
C MET A 86 10.62 11.28 16.45
N ILE A 87 11.53 10.66 15.69
CA ILE A 87 12.35 9.55 16.18
C ILE A 87 13.17 9.96 17.41
N PRO A 88 13.92 11.08 17.41
CA PRO A 88 14.62 11.55 18.61
C PRO A 88 13.70 11.75 19.81
N THR A 89 12.52 12.35 19.60
CA THR A 89 11.53 12.58 20.67
C THR A 89 11.00 11.26 21.24
N LEU A 90 10.72 10.28 20.37
CA LEU A 90 10.25 8.96 20.79
C LEU A 90 11.33 8.20 21.56
N ILE A 91 12.58 8.25 21.11
CA ILE A 91 13.72 7.63 21.80
C ILE A 91 13.92 8.26 23.18
N GLN A 92 13.84 9.58 23.28
CA GLN A 92 13.96 10.27 24.56
C GLN A 92 12.86 9.84 25.55
N ARG A 93 11.65 9.59 25.06
CA ARG A 93 10.49 9.26 25.89
C ARG A 93 10.38 7.78 26.25
N PHE A 94 10.70 6.89 25.32
CA PHE A 94 10.44 5.45 25.44
C PHE A 94 11.72 4.59 25.43
N GLY A 95 12.87 5.21 25.21
CA GLY A 95 14.16 4.54 25.08
C GLY A 95 14.46 4.06 23.65
N ASN A 96 15.57 3.36 23.50
CA ASN A 96 16.12 3.01 22.19
C ASN A 96 15.39 1.85 21.49
N ARG A 97 14.51 1.14 22.20
CA ARG A 97 13.77 -0.01 21.66
C ARG A 97 12.36 0.42 21.29
N LEU A 98 12.20 0.84 20.04
CA LEU A 98 10.91 1.23 19.48
C LEU A 98 10.31 0.06 18.70
N ASP A 99 9.09 -0.34 19.05
CA ASP A 99 8.26 -1.24 18.24
C ASP A 99 7.40 -0.38 17.29
N VAL A 100 7.62 -0.52 16.00
CA VAL A 100 6.94 0.27 14.96
C VAL A 100 6.07 -0.63 14.10
N TRP A 101 4.88 -0.16 13.73
CA TRP A 101 3.97 -0.88 12.83
C TRP A 101 3.74 -0.08 11.55
N SER A 102 4.19 -0.62 10.41
CA SER A 102 3.80 -0.19 9.06
C SER A 102 2.54 -0.94 8.65
N ALA A 103 1.41 -0.25 8.70
CA ALA A 103 0.10 -0.78 8.34
C ALA A 103 -0.20 -0.50 6.86
N ALA A 104 -0.57 -1.53 6.09
CA ALA A 104 -0.71 -1.51 4.63
C ALA A 104 0.63 -1.23 3.92
N CYS A 105 1.64 -2.04 4.23
CA CYS A 105 3.02 -1.84 3.79
C CYS A 105 3.30 -2.08 2.30
N SER A 106 2.31 -2.57 1.53
CA SER A 106 2.42 -2.88 0.11
C SER A 106 3.66 -3.75 -0.18
N THR A 107 4.45 -3.37 -1.18
CA THR A 107 5.67 -4.04 -1.63
C THR A 107 6.88 -3.84 -0.71
N GLY A 108 6.71 -3.26 0.48
CA GLY A 108 7.74 -3.18 1.51
C GLY A 108 8.57 -1.90 1.53
N ASP A 109 8.34 -0.96 0.61
CA ASP A 109 9.14 0.27 0.50
C ASP A 109 9.07 1.12 1.79
N GLU A 110 7.90 1.19 2.42
CA GLU A 110 7.69 1.93 3.67
C GLU A 110 8.39 1.29 4.89
N PRO A 111 8.21 0.00 5.23
CA PRO A 111 8.91 -0.60 6.36
C PRO A 111 10.44 -0.61 6.18
N TYR A 112 10.93 -0.75 4.95
CA TYR A 112 12.36 -0.57 4.68
C TYR A 112 12.82 0.87 4.86
N THR A 113 12.06 1.86 4.38
CA THR A 113 12.33 3.28 4.61
C THR A 113 12.41 3.58 6.11
N LEU A 114 11.46 3.07 6.91
CA LEU A 114 11.46 3.20 8.37
C LEU A 114 12.70 2.58 9.00
N ALA A 115 13.06 1.34 8.62
CA ALA A 115 14.23 0.67 9.18
C ALA A 115 15.54 1.41 8.85
N MET A 116 15.70 1.87 7.60
CA MET A 116 16.87 2.67 7.20
C MET A 116 16.94 3.98 7.99
N LEU A 117 15.81 4.66 8.19
CA LEU A 117 15.75 5.93 8.92
C LEU A 117 16.07 5.74 10.42
N LEU A 118 15.43 4.76 11.06
CA LEU A 118 15.69 4.40 12.46
C LEU A 118 17.17 4.02 12.68
N SER A 119 17.82 3.42 11.68
CA SER A 119 19.23 3.02 11.77
C SER A 119 20.21 4.20 11.84
N ARG A 120 19.74 5.44 11.64
CA ARG A 120 20.51 6.66 11.92
C ARG A 120 20.58 6.99 13.41
N HIS A 121 19.63 6.51 14.20
CA HIS A 121 19.47 6.88 15.61
C HIS A 121 19.79 5.72 16.56
N VAL A 122 19.49 4.48 16.15
CA VAL A 122 19.72 3.28 16.98
C VAL A 122 20.34 2.15 16.16
N PRO A 123 21.07 1.21 16.79
CA PRO A 123 21.60 0.05 16.10
C PRO A 123 20.49 -0.79 15.46
N LEU A 124 20.75 -1.36 14.28
CA LEU A 124 19.81 -2.25 13.57
C LEU A 124 19.27 -3.38 14.46
N SER A 125 20.10 -3.92 15.36
CA SER A 125 19.70 -4.99 16.29
C SER A 125 18.64 -4.58 17.32
N GLN A 126 18.33 -3.29 17.44
CA GLN A 126 17.31 -2.75 18.35
C GLN A 126 16.05 -2.29 17.61
N ILE A 127 16.03 -2.37 16.28
CA ILE A 127 14.90 -1.94 15.46
C ILE A 127 13.94 -3.10 15.26
N HIS A 128 12.66 -2.86 15.56
CA HIS A 128 11.59 -3.82 15.29
C HIS A 128 10.47 -3.13 14.52
N VAL A 129 10.27 -3.56 13.27
CA VAL A 129 9.21 -3.07 12.40
C VAL A 129 8.28 -4.23 12.04
N LEU A 130 7.05 -4.19 12.55
CA LEU A 130 5.97 -5.03 12.07
C LEU A 130 5.43 -4.42 10.78
N ALA A 131 5.35 -5.20 9.71
CA ALA A 131 4.78 -4.77 8.44
C ALA A 131 3.63 -5.69 8.06
N THR A 132 2.45 -5.13 7.78
CA THR A 132 1.25 -5.92 7.46
C THR A 132 0.57 -5.38 6.22
N ASP A 133 0.09 -6.26 5.36
CA ASP A 133 -0.77 -5.94 4.22
C ASP A 133 -1.77 -7.07 3.99
N ILE A 134 -2.89 -6.74 3.35
CA ILE A 134 -3.88 -7.73 2.92
C ILE A 134 -3.46 -8.42 1.61
N ASP A 135 -2.64 -7.74 0.79
CA ASP A 135 -2.13 -8.26 -0.46
C ASP A 135 -0.93 -9.19 -0.21
N THR A 136 -1.16 -10.49 -0.33
CA THR A 136 -0.13 -11.51 -0.12
C THR A 136 0.99 -11.46 -1.15
N LEU A 137 0.70 -11.08 -2.41
CA LEU A 137 1.71 -10.94 -3.45
C LEU A 137 2.63 -9.74 -3.17
N ALA A 138 2.08 -8.66 -2.63
CA ALA A 138 2.85 -7.51 -2.17
C ALA A 138 3.77 -7.89 -1.00
N ILE A 139 3.25 -8.67 -0.02
CA ILE A 139 4.04 -9.20 1.09
C ILE A 139 5.17 -10.13 0.62
N GLU A 140 4.93 -10.98 -0.37
CA GLU A 140 5.99 -11.83 -0.94
C GLU A 140 7.11 -11.00 -1.57
N LYS A 141 6.75 -9.94 -2.31
CA LYS A 141 7.74 -8.99 -2.84
C LYS A 141 8.49 -8.26 -1.74
N ALA A 142 7.79 -7.79 -0.71
CA ALA A 142 8.38 -7.15 0.46
C ALA A 142 9.39 -8.08 1.15
N LYS A 143 9.05 -9.36 1.33
CA LYS A 143 9.95 -10.36 1.93
C LYS A 143 11.18 -10.65 1.07
N ASN A 144 11.03 -10.64 -0.26
CA ASN A 144 12.17 -10.82 -1.16
C ASN A 144 13.14 -9.64 -1.11
N GLY A 145 12.65 -8.42 -0.87
CA GLY A 145 13.48 -7.22 -0.68
C GLY A 145 14.30 -6.82 -1.91
N LEU A 146 13.90 -7.26 -3.11
CA LEU A 146 14.59 -6.97 -4.37
C LEU A 146 13.86 -5.85 -5.11
N TYR A 147 14.56 -4.73 -5.31
CA TYR A 147 14.01 -3.51 -5.91
C TYR A 147 14.84 -3.05 -7.10
N GLY A 148 14.18 -2.59 -8.16
CA GLY A 148 14.84 -2.04 -9.33
C GLY A 148 15.38 -0.63 -9.08
N ALA A 149 16.26 -0.16 -9.97
CA ALA A 149 16.85 1.17 -9.88
C ALA A 149 15.81 2.32 -9.84
N LYS A 150 14.65 2.12 -10.48
CA LYS A 150 13.55 3.09 -10.47
C LYS A 150 12.85 3.16 -9.12
N ASP A 151 12.67 2.02 -8.45
CA ASP A 151 11.94 1.92 -7.19
C ASP A 151 12.73 2.59 -6.05
N ILE A 152 14.05 2.41 -6.05
CA ILE A 152 14.93 3.04 -5.05
C ILE A 152 15.29 4.49 -5.40
N ALA A 153 14.77 5.09 -6.48
CA ALA A 153 15.17 6.44 -6.91
C ALA A 153 15.03 7.47 -5.78
N GLY A 154 14.00 7.31 -4.92
CA GLY A 154 13.73 8.16 -3.76
C GLY A 154 14.69 8.01 -2.56
N VAL A 155 15.42 6.90 -2.45
CA VAL A 155 16.31 6.62 -1.29
C VAL A 155 17.51 7.59 -1.28
N PRO A 156 17.83 8.22 -0.13
CA PRO A 156 19.04 9.03 0.04
C PRO A 156 20.32 8.28 -0.31
N ALA A 157 21.31 8.96 -0.89
CA ALA A 157 22.52 8.34 -1.41
C ALA A 157 23.37 7.65 -0.32
N ASP A 158 23.42 8.23 0.87
CA ASP A 158 24.09 7.66 2.04
C ASP A 158 23.46 6.32 2.46
N LEU A 159 22.13 6.23 2.41
CA LEU A 159 21.41 5.01 2.78
C LEU A 159 21.52 3.94 1.69
N LYS A 160 21.44 4.32 0.40
CA LYS A 160 21.69 3.40 -0.74
C LYS A 160 23.09 2.78 -0.74
N SER A 161 24.08 3.52 -0.26
CA SER A 161 25.46 3.02 -0.20
C SER A 161 25.68 2.10 1.01
N LYS A 162 24.86 2.25 2.05
CA LYS A 162 25.00 1.51 3.32
C LYS A 162 24.23 0.19 3.32
N TYR A 163 23.10 0.14 2.61
CA TYR A 163 22.17 -1.00 2.54
C TYR A 163 21.87 -1.34 1.09
#